data_AF-A0A975YFM5-F1
#
_entry.id   AF-A0A975YFM5-F1
#
_cell.length_a   1.000
_cell.length_b   1.000
_cell.length_c   1.000
_cell.angle_alpha   90.00
_cell.angle_beta   90.00
_cell.angle_gamma   90.00
#
_symmetry.space_group_name_H-M   'P 1'
#
loop_
_entity.id
_entity.type
_entity.pdbx_description
1 polymer ?
#
loop_
_entity_poly.entity_id
_entity_poly.type
_entity_poly.pdbx_seq_one_letter_code
_entity_poly.pdbx_strand_id
1 'polypeptide(L)'
;MATLTTNTTASSSDWLAQTHWLLRLPVAGVFLYHGIDKLPALEAGAAFMGLPLWLWTLVAVTEVLAGIALIAGGALRTTLGDLSTRAGGAIIAAIMIGAIALVHWGQWSALPSESHPFGGMEFHTVVLFLGAWFIARGNRI
;
A
#
# COMPACT_ATOMS: atom_id res chain seq x y z
N MET A 1 42.78 -35.39 -12.82
CA MET A 1 41.35 -35.57 -12.51
C MET A 1 40.82 -34.20 -12.10
N ALA A 2 40.19 -33.47 -13.03
CA ALA A 2 39.76 -32.09 -12.79
C ALA A 2 38.34 -32.08 -12.22
N THR A 3 38.21 -31.60 -10.98
CA THR A 3 36.91 -31.41 -10.32
C THR A 3 36.21 -30.21 -10.93
N LEU A 4 35.16 -30.44 -11.70
CA LEU A 4 34.28 -29.39 -12.21
C LEU A 4 33.43 -28.86 -11.05
N THR A 5 33.78 -27.69 -10.54
CA THR A 5 32.91 -26.89 -9.67
C THR A 5 31.78 -26.32 -10.52
N THR A 6 30.55 -26.79 -10.34
CA THR A 6 29.37 -26.22 -10.99
C THR A 6 29.10 -24.84 -10.41
N ASN A 7 29.49 -23.80 -11.14
CA ASN A 7 29.03 -22.44 -10.90
C ASN A 7 27.50 -22.43 -10.94
N THR A 8 26.89 -22.25 -9.77
CA THR A 8 25.45 -22.10 -9.64
C THR A 8 25.10 -20.67 -10.06
N THR A 9 24.96 -20.45 -11.36
CA THR A 9 24.27 -19.27 -11.86
C THR A 9 22.81 -19.39 -11.44
N ALA A 10 22.34 -18.55 -10.51
CA ALA A 10 20.92 -18.41 -10.21
C ALA A 10 20.16 -18.37 -11.54
N SER A 11 19.22 -19.28 -11.72
CA SER A 11 18.55 -19.41 -13.02
C SER A 11 17.68 -18.17 -13.23
N SER A 12 17.46 -17.77 -14.47
CA SER A 12 16.56 -16.66 -14.82
C SER A 12 15.12 -16.83 -14.29
N SER A 13 14.76 -17.98 -13.72
CA SER A 13 13.46 -18.23 -13.09
C SER A 13 13.36 -17.74 -11.63
N ASP A 14 14.48 -17.55 -10.94
CA ASP A 14 14.48 -17.24 -9.50
C ASP A 14 14.04 -15.80 -9.21
N TRP A 15 14.40 -14.84 -10.07
CA TRP A 15 13.98 -13.44 -9.91
C TRP A 15 12.51 -13.24 -10.29
N LEU A 16 12.00 -14.00 -11.27
CA LEU A 16 10.59 -13.95 -11.69
C LEU A 16 9.67 -14.29 -10.51
N ALA A 17 10.05 -15.29 -9.71
CA ALA A 17 9.32 -15.68 -8.51
C ALA A 17 9.31 -14.61 -7.39
N GLN A 18 10.14 -13.57 -7.49
CA GLN A 18 10.24 -12.47 -6.52
C GLN A 18 9.63 -11.15 -7.03
N THR A 19 9.18 -11.09 -8.29
CA THR A 19 8.64 -9.87 -8.91
C THR A 19 7.43 -9.30 -8.18
N HIS A 20 6.70 -10.11 -7.39
CA HIS A 20 5.63 -9.62 -6.54
C HIS A 20 6.08 -8.54 -5.55
N TRP A 21 7.36 -8.50 -5.16
CA TRP A 21 7.90 -7.44 -4.31
C TRP A 21 7.96 -6.08 -4.98
N LEU A 22 8.05 -6.02 -6.32
CA LEU A 22 8.06 -4.78 -7.08
C LEU A 22 6.77 -3.98 -6.92
N LEU A 23 5.65 -4.64 -6.66
CA LEU A 23 4.38 -3.98 -6.35
C LEU A 23 4.17 -3.81 -4.84
N ARG A 24 4.54 -4.82 -4.04
CA ARG A 24 4.28 -4.81 -2.60
C ARG A 24 5.10 -3.75 -1.87
N LEU A 25 6.40 -3.65 -2.12
CA LEU A 25 7.26 -2.77 -1.34
C LEU A 25 6.94 -1.29 -1.57
N PRO A 26 6.70 -0.80 -2.80
CA PRO A 26 6.32 0.59 -3.00
C PRO A 26 4.97 0.93 -2.36
N VAL A 27 3.96 0.08 -2.55
CA VAL A 27 2.63 0.31 -1.96
C VAL A 27 2.70 0.24 -0.43
N ALA A 28 3.40 -0.74 0.13
CA ALA A 28 3.61 -0.81 1.57
C ALA A 28 4.37 0.41 2.09
N GLY A 29 5.40 0.87 1.37
CA GLY A 29 6.17 2.06 1.72
C GLY A 29 5.31 3.32 1.81
N VAL A 30 4.43 3.54 0.83
CA VAL A 30 3.47 4.66 0.82
C VAL A 30 2.59 4.63 2.07
N PHE A 31 1.98 3.49 2.38
CA PHE A 31 1.06 3.38 3.51
C PHE A 31 1.77 3.43 4.87
N LEU A 32 2.96 2.82 4.99
CA LEU A 32 3.77 2.93 6.20
C LEU A 32 4.21 4.37 6.45
N TYR A 33 4.69 5.07 5.41
CA TYR A 33 5.11 6.45 5.52
C TYR A 33 3.95 7.36 5.98
N HIS A 34 2.83 7.35 5.26
CA HIS A 34 1.69 8.20 5.59
C HIS A 34 1.01 7.84 6.92
N GLY A 35 0.97 6.55 7.27
CA GLY A 35 0.41 6.12 8.55
C GLY A 35 1.28 6.52 9.73
N ILE A 36 2.60 6.29 9.65
CA ILE A 36 3.55 6.61 10.73
C ILE A 36 3.64 8.13 10.92
N ASP A 37 3.67 8.91 9.84
CA ASP A 37 3.78 10.38 9.89
C ASP A 37 2.59 11.04 10.62
N LYS A 38 1.41 10.39 10.61
CA LYS A 38 0.21 10.86 11.34
C LYS A 38 0.27 10.64 12.85
N LEU A 39 0.96 9.59 13.31
CA LEU A 39 0.91 9.15 14.72
C LEU A 39 1.38 10.21 15.73
N PRO A 40 2.46 10.98 15.49
CA PRO A 40 2.93 11.98 16.46
C PRO A 40 1.96 13.15 16.69
N ALA A 41 1.01 13.41 15.78
CA ALA A 41 0.19 14.62 15.76
C ALA A 41 -1.28 14.35 15.46
N LEU A 42 -1.86 13.27 16.02
CA LEU A 42 -3.23 12.84 15.72
C LEU A 42 -4.30 13.91 15.97
N GLU A 43 -4.25 14.62 17.11
CA GLU A 43 -5.24 15.66 17.43
C GLU A 43 -5.17 16.83 16.46
N ALA A 44 -3.96 17.33 16.18
CA ALA A 44 -3.75 18.42 15.25
C ALA A 44 -4.15 18.03 13.82
N GLY A 45 -3.79 16.82 13.38
CA GLY A 45 -4.17 16.31 12.06
C GLY A 45 -5.68 16.12 11.90
N ALA A 46 -6.35 15.60 12.93
CA ALA A 46 -7.81 15.46 12.94
C ALA A 46 -8.50 16.83 12.82
N ALA A 47 -8.05 17.82 13.60
CA ALA A 47 -8.55 19.19 13.53
C ALA A 47 -8.29 19.84 12.15
N PHE A 48 -7.08 19.67 11.61
CA PHE A 48 -6.70 20.17 10.28
C PHE A 48 -7.59 19.61 9.16
N MET A 49 -7.89 18.30 9.23
CA MET A 49 -8.75 17.64 8.25
C MET A 49 -10.25 17.83 8.51
N GLY A 50 -10.63 18.46 9.63
CA GLY A 50 -12.03 18.58 10.04
C GLY A 50 -12.70 17.24 10.35
N LEU A 51 -11.93 16.23 10.76
CA LEU A 51 -12.42 14.88 11.04
C LEU A 51 -12.49 14.61 12.55
N PRO A 52 -13.42 13.75 13.01
CA PRO A 52 -13.38 13.25 14.38
C PRO A 52 -12.05 12.54 14.67
N LEU A 53 -11.48 12.78 15.86
CA LEU A 53 -10.19 12.19 16.27
C LEU A 53 -10.16 10.67 16.07
N TRP A 54 -11.21 9.96 16.48
CA TRP A 54 -11.28 8.50 16.36
C TRP A 54 -11.17 8.03 14.90
N LEU A 55 -11.74 8.78 13.94
CA LEU A 55 -11.72 8.44 12.54
C LEU A 55 -10.33 8.69 11.94
N TRP A 56 -9.71 9.83 12.28
CA TRP A 56 -8.34 10.13 11.85
C TRP A 56 -7.33 9.12 12.42
N THR A 57 -7.46 8.77 13.70
CA THR A 57 -6.65 7.72 14.34
C THR A 57 -6.88 6.36 13.66
N LEU A 58 -8.13 6.02 13.33
CA LEU A 58 -8.43 4.78 12.61
C LEU A 58 -7.71 4.75 11.25
N VAL A 59 -7.74 5.84 10.49
CA VAL A 59 -7.02 5.95 9.21
C VAL A 59 -5.51 5.75 9.43
N ALA A 60 -4.90 6.48 10.37
CA ALA A 60 -3.46 6.36 10.64
C ALA A 60 -3.04 4.93 11.00
N VAL A 61 -3.76 4.28 11.93
CA VAL A 61 -3.45 2.92 12.37
C VAL A 61 -3.66 1.92 11.23
N THR A 62 -4.76 2.04 10.48
CA THR A 62 -5.06 1.10 9.39
C THR A 62 -4.12 1.29 8.20
N GLU A 63 -3.59 2.48 7.95
CA GLU A 63 -2.52 2.67 6.97
C GLU A 63 -1.26 1.91 7.35
N VAL A 64 -0.81 2.02 8.60
CA VAL A 64 0.35 1.26 9.09
C VAL A 64 0.10 -0.25 8.98
N LEU A 65 -1.09 -0.71 9.43
CA LEU A 65 -1.46 -2.12 9.36
C LEU A 65 -1.51 -2.64 7.92
N ALA A 66 -2.01 -1.86 6.96
CA ALA A 66 -2.05 -2.25 5.56
C ALA A 66 -0.66 -2.47 4.97
N GLY A 67 0.28 -1.55 5.27
CA GLY A 67 1.67 -1.69 4.84
C GLY A 67 2.34 -2.93 5.44
N ILE A 68 2.17 -3.16 6.74
CA ILE A 68 2.67 -4.38 7.42
C ILE A 68 2.04 -5.63 6.80
N ALA A 69 0.72 -5.61 6.55
CA ALA A 69 0.00 -6.75 5.99
C ALA A 69 0.48 -7.13 4.59
N LEU A 70 0.82 -6.16 3.73
CA LEU A 70 1.39 -6.44 2.40
C LEU A 70 2.79 -7.07 2.48
N ILE A 71 3.63 -6.62 3.43
CA ILE A 71 4.97 -7.17 3.64
C ILE A 71 4.87 -8.58 4.21
N ALA A 72 4.13 -8.76 5.31
CA ALA A 72 3.92 -10.06 5.93
C ALA A 72 3.26 -11.04 4.94
N GLY A 73 2.27 -10.56 4.18
CA GLY A 73 1.61 -11.32 3.13
C GLY A 73 2.58 -11.81 2.05
N GLY A 74 3.49 -10.95 1.59
CA GLY A 74 4.50 -11.32 0.57
C GLY A 74 5.56 -12.30 1.08
N ALA A 75 5.90 -12.23 2.37
CA ALA A 75 6.89 -13.09 3.00
C ALA A 75 6.35 -14.50 3.31
N LEU A 76 5.05 -14.62 3.61
CA LEU A 76 4.43 -15.87 4.03
C LEU A 76 3.73 -16.58 2.86
N ARG A 77 4.28 -17.70 2.39
CA ARG A 77 3.65 -18.55 1.36
C ARG A 77 2.60 -19.51 1.95
N THR A 78 1.70 -18.98 2.77
CA THR A 78 0.66 -19.74 3.49
C THR A 78 -0.71 -19.11 3.26
N THR A 79 -1.79 -19.81 3.68
CA THR A 79 -3.15 -19.24 3.71
C THR A 79 -3.22 -17.95 4.52
N LEU A 80 -2.45 -17.87 5.61
CA LEU A 80 -2.37 -16.65 6.42
C LEU A 80 -1.73 -15.51 5.61
N GLY A 81 -0.67 -15.78 4.84
CA GLY A 81 -0.09 -14.76 3.96
C GLY A 81 -1.03 -14.30 2.85
N ASP A 82 -1.81 -15.22 2.27
CA ASP A 82 -2.83 -14.86 1.27
C ASP A 82 -3.91 -13.95 1.88
N LEU A 83 -4.42 -14.32 3.06
CA LEU A 83 -5.40 -13.52 3.79
C LEU A 83 -4.84 -12.15 4.18
N SER A 84 -3.60 -12.09 4.67
CA SER A 84 -2.93 -10.82 4.99
C SER A 84 -2.80 -9.92 3.77
N THR A 85 -2.44 -10.46 2.60
CA THR A 85 -2.39 -9.69 1.35
C THR A 85 -3.76 -9.14 0.96
N ARG A 86 -4.80 -9.98 1.03
CA ARG A 86 -6.18 -9.58 0.69
C ARG A 86 -6.69 -8.52 1.66
N ALA A 87 -6.44 -8.69 2.96
CA ALA A 87 -6.81 -7.73 3.99
C ALA A 87 -6.09 -6.39 3.81
N GLY A 88 -4.77 -6.41 3.56
CA GLY A 88 -4.00 -5.21 3.24
C GLY A 88 -4.57 -4.49 2.01
N GLY A 89 -4.84 -5.23 0.93
CA GLY A 89 -5.47 -4.69 -0.27
C GLY A 89 -6.85 -4.07 -0.02
N ALA A 90 -7.68 -4.69 0.83
CA ALA A 90 -9.00 -4.19 1.19
C ALA A 90 -8.93 -2.89 1.99
N ILE A 91 -8.02 -2.81 2.96
CA ILE A 91 -7.78 -1.59 3.74
C ILE A 91 -7.29 -0.46 2.81
N ILE A 92 -6.33 -0.74 1.94
CA ILE A 92 -5.83 0.20 0.93
C ILE A 92 -6.97 0.74 0.08
N ALA A 93 -7.80 -0.14 -0.48
CA ALA A 93 -8.91 0.26 -1.33
C ALA A 93 -9.91 1.16 -0.59
N ALA A 94 -10.28 0.80 0.64
CA ALA A 94 -11.19 1.60 1.46
C ALA A 94 -10.63 3.00 1.76
N ILE A 95 -9.35 3.09 2.12
CA ILE A 95 -8.69 4.38 2.41
C ILE A 95 -8.60 5.24 1.15
N MET A 96 -8.25 4.66 0.00
CA MET A 96 -8.17 5.42 -1.25
C MET A 96 -9.53 5.93 -1.71
N ILE A 97 -10.60 5.14 -1.55
CA ILE A 97 -11.97 5.62 -1.80
C ILE A 97 -12.29 6.82 -0.90
N GLY A 98 -11.98 6.73 0.39
CA GLY A 98 -12.18 7.83 1.34
C GLY A 98 -11.38 9.08 0.99
N ALA A 99 -10.08 8.95 0.71
CA ALA A 99 -9.21 10.07 0.34
C ALA A 99 -9.67 10.75 -0.95
N ILE A 100 -10.03 9.96 -1.97
CA ILE A 100 -10.59 10.47 -3.22
C ILE A 100 -11.86 11.27 -2.95
N ALA A 101 -12.82 10.70 -2.22
CA ALA A 101 -14.10 11.35 -1.97
C ALA A 101 -13.97 12.63 -1.12
N LEU A 102 -13.04 12.66 -0.15
CA LEU A 102 -12.93 13.76 0.80
C LEU A 102 -12.11 14.94 0.27
N VAL A 103 -10.97 14.69 -0.40
CA VAL A 103 -9.98 15.76 -0.64
C VAL A 103 -9.34 15.78 -2.03
N HIS A 104 -9.59 14.78 -2.89
CA HIS A 104 -8.97 14.71 -4.23
C HIS A 104 -9.97 14.67 -5.40
N TRP A 105 -11.27 14.60 -5.13
CA TRP A 105 -12.30 14.48 -6.16
C TRP A 105 -12.36 15.72 -7.06
N GLY A 106 -12.51 15.51 -8.37
CA GLY A 106 -12.78 16.60 -9.33
C GLY A 106 -11.56 17.10 -10.10
N GLN A 107 -10.34 16.71 -9.71
CA GLN A 107 -9.11 17.01 -10.44
C GLN A 107 -8.29 15.74 -10.67
N TRP A 108 -7.84 15.51 -11.91
CA TRP A 108 -6.97 14.37 -12.22
C TRP A 108 -5.51 14.62 -11.78
N SER A 109 -4.93 15.74 -12.21
CA SER A 109 -3.53 16.13 -11.96
C SER A 109 -3.16 16.05 -10.47
N ALA A 110 -2.05 15.37 -10.13
CA ALA A 110 -1.55 15.33 -8.74
C ALA A 110 -1.07 16.69 -8.23
N LEU A 111 -0.81 17.66 -9.10
CA LEU A 111 -0.32 18.97 -8.68
C LEU A 111 -1.41 19.75 -7.94
N PRO A 112 -1.11 20.37 -6.78
CA PRO A 112 -2.04 21.25 -6.10
C PRO A 112 -2.55 22.39 -7.00
N SER A 113 -3.79 22.80 -6.76
CA SER A 113 -4.41 23.97 -7.40
C SER A 113 -5.25 24.75 -6.38
N GLU A 114 -5.74 25.93 -6.75
CA GLU A 114 -6.60 26.75 -5.86
C GLU A 114 -7.86 26.00 -5.42
N SER A 115 -8.41 25.12 -6.28
CA SER A 115 -9.60 24.32 -5.96
C SER A 115 -9.27 22.99 -5.28
N HIS A 116 -8.04 22.49 -5.43
CA HIS A 116 -7.59 21.20 -4.90
C HIS A 116 -6.23 21.37 -4.21
N PRO A 117 -6.20 21.90 -2.98
CA PRO A 117 -4.94 22.20 -2.28
C PRO A 117 -4.11 20.95 -1.98
N PHE A 118 -4.73 19.76 -1.95
CA PHE A 118 -4.06 18.47 -1.77
C PHE A 118 -3.68 17.79 -3.09
N GLY A 119 -3.89 18.44 -4.23
CA GLY A 119 -3.74 17.82 -5.54
C GLY A 119 -4.90 16.89 -5.91
N GLY A 120 -4.82 16.30 -7.09
CA GLY A 120 -5.86 15.47 -7.67
C GLY A 120 -5.72 13.96 -7.41
N MET A 121 -6.59 13.20 -8.06
CA MET A 121 -6.84 11.79 -7.77
C MET A 121 -5.98 10.79 -8.57
N GLU A 122 -5.04 11.22 -9.44
CA GLU A 122 -4.28 10.28 -10.29
C GLU A 122 -3.55 9.19 -9.48
N PHE A 123 -2.78 9.58 -8.45
CA PHE A 123 -2.00 8.65 -7.64
C PHE A 123 -2.92 7.74 -6.82
N HIS A 124 -3.92 8.32 -6.16
CA HIS A 124 -4.92 7.60 -5.37
C HIS A 124 -5.67 6.57 -6.21
N THR A 125 -5.98 6.90 -7.47
CA THR A 125 -6.65 5.98 -8.40
C THR A 125 -5.75 4.78 -8.72
N VAL A 126 -4.48 5.00 -9.03
CA VAL A 126 -3.52 3.90 -9.28
C VAL A 126 -3.42 2.99 -8.05
N VAL A 127 -3.26 3.59 -6.86
CA VAL A 127 -3.13 2.84 -5.61
C VAL A 127 -4.42 2.10 -5.23
N LEU A 128 -5.60 2.67 -5.49
CA LEU A 128 -6.89 2.02 -5.32
C LEU A 128 -6.97 0.73 -6.13
N PHE A 129 -6.59 0.80 -7.42
CA PHE A 129 -6.63 -0.38 -8.29
C PHE A 129 -5.54 -1.41 -7.93
N LEU A 130 -4.39 -0.99 -7.40
CA LEU A 130 -3.41 -1.92 -6.83
C LEU A 130 -3.97 -2.61 -5.58
N GLY A 131 -4.68 -1.89 -4.71
CA GLY A 131 -5.41 -2.47 -3.58
C GLY A 131 -6.42 -3.52 -4.04
N ALA A 132 -7.28 -3.17 -5.02
CA ALA A 132 -8.23 -4.10 -5.63
C ALA A 132 -7.54 -5.32 -6.27
N TRP A 133 -6.38 -5.13 -6.89
CA TRP A 133 -5.57 -6.21 -7.43
C TRP A 133 -5.06 -7.16 -6.34
N PHE A 134 -4.58 -6.64 -5.20
CA PHE A 134 -4.18 -7.48 -4.06
C PHE A 134 -5.37 -8.26 -3.47
N ILE A 135 -6.56 -7.67 -3.41
CA ILE A 135 -7.79 -8.38 -3.01
C ILE A 135 -8.09 -9.52 -3.98
N ALA A 136 -8.07 -9.28 -5.29
CA ALA A 136 -8.41 -10.30 -6.27
C ALA A 136 -7.35 -11.41 -6.32
N ARG A 137 -6.07 -11.03 -6.43
CA ARG A 137 -4.94 -11.95 -6.63
C ARG A 137 -4.57 -12.72 -5.37
N GLY A 138 -4.49 -12.05 -4.22
CA GLY A 138 -3.88 -12.61 -3.01
C GLY A 138 -2.40 -12.94 -3.23
N ASN A 139 -1.96 -14.12 -2.78
CA ASN A 139 -0.58 -14.63 -2.86
C ASN A 139 -0.31 -15.56 -4.04
N ARG A 140 -1.26 -15.70 -4.97
CA ARG A 140 -1.04 -16.52 -6.16
C ARG A 140 0.15 -15.93 -6.94
N ILE A 141 1.24 -16.69 -7.06
CA ILE A 141 2.41 -16.36 -7.91
C ILE A 141 2.03 -16.64 -9.35
#